data_AF-A0A034WPR1-F1
#
_entry.id   AF-A0A034WPR1-F1
#
_cell.length_a   1.000
_cell.length_b   1.000
_cell.length_c   1.000
_cell.angle_alpha   90.00
_cell.angle_beta   90.00
_cell.angle_gamma   90.00
#
_symmetry.space_group_name_H-M   'P 1'
#
loop_
_entity.id
_entity.type
_entity.pdbx_description
1 polymer ?
#
loop_
_entity_poly.entity_id
_entity_poly.type
_entity_poly.pdbx_seq_one_letter_code
_entity_poly.pdbx_strand_id
1 'polypeptide(L)'
;VTQFNDVNNNKRILLLSLTAGGVGLNLVGANHLLMIDLHWNPQLEAQAQDRIYRVGQKKNVVIYKFMCKDTVEERIKALQDHKMSIADGVLTGARSAEGSKLTMEDLRGLFGM
;
A
#
# COMPACT_ATOMS: atom_id res chain seq x y z
N VAL A 1 4.97 14.32 12.92
CA VAL A 1 5.90 13.17 12.83
C VAL A 1 6.84 13.08 14.02
N THR A 2 7.60 14.13 14.35
CA THR A 2 8.56 14.10 15.48
C THR A 2 7.93 13.66 16.79
N GLN A 3 6.77 14.23 17.15
CA GLN A 3 6.02 13.80 18.33
C GLN A 3 5.59 12.32 18.27
N PHE A 4 5.23 11.81 17.10
CA PHE A 4 4.78 10.42 16.94
C PHE A 4 5.92 9.40 17.08
N ASN A 5 7.15 9.80 16.74
CA ASN A 5 8.34 8.96 16.92
C ASN A 5 8.93 9.04 18.34
N ASP A 6 8.44 9.94 19.19
CA ASP A 6 8.88 10.04 20.57
C ASP A 6 8.25 8.93 21.43
N VAL A 7 9.10 8.11 22.02
CA VAL A 7 8.70 6.98 22.89
C VAL A 7 7.96 7.44 24.15
N ASN A 8 8.20 8.67 24.60
CA ASN A 8 7.59 9.26 25.79
C ASN A 8 6.23 9.91 25.49
N ASN A 9 5.85 10.02 24.22
CA ASN A 9 4.57 10.60 23.84
C ASN A 9 3.41 9.62 24.13
N ASN A 10 2.33 10.14 24.71
CA ASN A 10 1.11 9.39 24.99
C ASN A 10 0.23 9.17 23.74
N LYS A 11 0.44 9.91 22.65
CA LYS A 11 -0.28 9.73 21.38
C LYS A 11 0.25 8.50 20.64
N ARG A 12 -0.52 7.42 20.64
CA ARG A 12 -0.14 6.12 20.02
C ARG A 12 -0.70 5.88 18.61
N ILE A 13 -1.66 6.70 18.17
CA ILE A 13 -2.37 6.51 16.90
C ILE A 13 -2.12 7.70 15.98
N LEU A 14 -1.83 7.41 14.71
CA LEU A 14 -1.73 8.39 13.64
C LEU A 14 -2.63 7.95 12.50
N LEU A 15 -3.60 8.80 12.14
CA LEU A 15 -4.44 8.61 10.97
C LEU A 15 -3.80 9.37 9.80
N LEU A 16 -3.70 8.69 8.66
CA LEU A 16 -3.06 9.22 7.46
C LEU A 16 -3.80 8.67 6.24
N SER A 17 -4.08 9.52 5.25
CA SER A 17 -4.54 9.02 3.95
C SER A 17 -3.38 8.35 3.21
N LEU A 18 -3.70 7.34 2.39
CA LEU A 18 -2.67 6.62 1.62
C LEU A 18 -1.85 7.56 0.72
N THR A 19 -2.48 8.59 0.15
CA THR A 19 -1.85 9.59 -0.73
C THR A 19 -0.95 10.56 0.03
N ALA A 20 -1.26 10.91 1.28
CA ALA A 20 -0.38 11.71 2.12
C ALA A 20 0.89 10.96 2.55
N GLY A 21 0.95 9.64 2.34
CA GLY A 21 2.13 8.81 2.56
C GLY A 21 3.25 9.04 1.54
N GLY A 22 3.00 9.75 0.44
CA GLY A 22 3.96 9.96 -0.66
C GLY A 22 5.13 10.90 -0.35
N VAL A 23 5.05 11.70 0.73
CA VAL A 23 5.95 12.86 0.95
C VAL A 23 7.24 12.60 1.72
N GLY A 24 7.70 11.35 1.85
CA GLY A 24 9.00 11.09 2.50
C GLY A 24 8.96 10.93 4.02
N LEU A 25 7.79 10.68 4.63
CA LEU A 25 7.66 10.62 6.09
C LEU A 25 8.48 9.45 6.69
N ASN A 26 9.01 9.65 7.91
CA ASN A 26 9.66 8.60 8.69
C ASN A 26 8.80 8.29 9.91
N LEU A 27 8.15 7.13 9.95
CA LEU A 27 7.16 6.75 10.97
C LEU A 27 7.62 5.54 11.79
N VAL A 28 8.93 5.38 11.99
CA VAL A 28 9.56 4.28 12.75
C VAL A 28 9.14 4.19 14.22
N GLY A 29 8.45 5.21 14.77
CA GLY A 29 7.81 5.11 16.09
C GLY A 29 6.66 4.11 16.16
N ALA A 30 5.98 3.89 15.03
CA ALA A 30 4.96 2.85 14.89
C ALA A 30 5.60 1.50 14.58
N ASN A 31 4.91 0.42 14.92
CA ASN A 31 5.23 -0.93 14.47
C ASN A 31 3.99 -1.73 14.06
N HIS A 32 2.82 -1.08 13.98
CA HIS A 32 1.58 -1.65 13.50
C HIS A 32 1.00 -0.71 12.44
N LEU A 33 0.68 -1.23 11.25
CA LEU A 33 0.01 -0.50 10.19
C LEU A 33 -1.34 -1.17 9.91
N LEU A 34 -2.42 -0.39 9.98
CA LEU A 34 -3.77 -0.86 9.63
C LEU A 34 -4.17 -0.19 8.31
N MET A 35 -4.27 -0.98 7.25
CA MET A 35 -4.74 -0.55 5.95
C MET A 35 -6.21 -0.91 5.84
N ILE A 36 -7.07 0.10 6.01
CA ILE A 36 -8.51 -0.08 6.12
C ILE A 36 -9.17 -0.29 4.75
N ASP A 37 -8.59 0.30 3.71
CA ASP A 37 -9.07 0.26 2.34
C ASP A 37 -7.97 -0.21 1.37
N LEU A 38 -8.42 -0.82 0.26
CA LEU A 38 -7.60 -1.31 -0.84
C LEU A 38 -7.51 -0.25 -1.95
N HIS A 39 -6.30 0.03 -2.42
CA HIS A 39 -6.08 0.98 -3.51
C HIS A 39 -5.63 0.25 -4.78
N TRP A 40 -6.23 0.52 -5.94
CA TRP A 40 -5.93 -0.22 -7.21
C TRP A 40 -4.44 -0.23 -7.63
N ASN A 41 -3.66 0.74 -7.16
CA ASN A 41 -2.21 0.80 -7.37
C ASN A 41 -1.46 0.20 -6.16
N PRO A 42 -0.90 -1.02 -6.26
CA PRO A 42 -0.22 -1.68 -5.14
C PRO A 42 1.08 -0.99 -4.73
N GLN A 43 1.74 -0.21 -5.61
CA GLN A 43 2.96 0.51 -5.27
C GLN A 43 2.73 1.64 -4.26
N LEU A 44 1.54 2.25 -4.26
CA LEU A 44 1.20 3.27 -3.25
C LEU A 44 1.07 2.65 -1.85
N GLU A 45 0.51 1.44 -1.79
CA GLU A 45 0.43 0.66 -0.56
C GLU A 45 1.81 0.25 -0.06
N ALA A 46 2.67 -0.28 -0.94
CA ALA A 46 4.04 -0.64 -0.60
C ALA A 46 4.82 0.59 -0.08
N GLN A 47 4.69 1.74 -0.75
CA GLN A 47 5.35 2.97 -0.30
C GLN A 47 4.87 3.43 1.08
N ALA A 48 3.59 3.24 1.42
CA ALA A 48 3.07 3.56 2.75
C ALA A 48 3.65 2.62 3.82
N GLN A 49 3.82 1.33 3.50
CA GLN A 49 4.45 0.34 4.37
C GLN A 49 5.92 0.70 4.67
N ASP A 50 6.66 1.15 3.65
CA ASP A 50 8.07 1.60 3.73
C ASP A 50 8.29 2.85 4.61
N ARG A 51 7.21 3.48 5.09
CA ARG A 51 7.30 4.58 6.07
C ARG A 51 7.52 4.05 7.49
N ILE A 52 7.08 2.83 7.77
CA ILE A 52 7.13 2.18 9.09
C ILE A 52 8.18 1.07 9.08
N TYR A 53 8.17 0.23 8.04
CA TYR A 53 9.24 -0.72 7.76
C TYR A 53 10.40 0.01 7.07
N ARG A 54 11.18 0.72 7.88
CA ARG A 54 12.26 1.59 7.40
C ARG A 54 13.49 1.47 8.29
N VAL A 55 14.66 1.80 7.73
CA VAL A 55 15.91 1.93 8.49
C VAL A 55 15.69 2.84 9.70
N GLY A 56 16.04 2.35 10.89
CA GLY A 56 15.79 3.00 12.17
C GLY A 56 14.66 2.39 12.99
N GLN A 57 13.86 1.48 12.40
CA GLN A 57 12.89 0.67 13.13
C GLN A 57 13.61 -0.32 14.08
N LYS A 58 13.10 -0.44 15.30
CA LYS A 58 13.68 -1.33 16.34
C LYS A 58 12.74 -2.46 16.76
N LYS A 59 11.47 -2.41 16.34
CA LYS A 59 10.43 -3.38 16.70
C LYS A 59 9.97 -4.12 15.46
N ASN A 60 9.46 -5.34 15.64
CA ASN A 60 8.81 -6.08 14.57
C ASN A 60 7.60 -5.28 14.07
N VAL A 61 7.57 -5.07 12.75
CA VAL A 61 6.48 -4.37 12.07
C VAL A 61 5.44 -5.38 11.62
N VAL A 62 4.18 -5.12 11.96
CA VAL A 62 3.04 -5.94 11.50
C VAL A 62 2.12 -5.06 10.66
N ILE A 63 1.81 -5.52 9.45
CA ILE A 63 0.93 -4.84 8.52
C ILE A 63 -0.35 -5.64 8.41
N TYR A 64 -1.47 -5.02 8.78
CA TYR A 64 -2.81 -5.56 8.65
C TYR A 64 -3.46 -4.92 7.44
N LYS A 65 -3.87 -5.75 6.47
CA LYS A 65 -4.58 -5.31 5.29
C LYS A 65 -5.99 -5.89 5.34
N PHE A 66 -6.97 -5.01 5.51
CA PHE A 66 -8.37 -5.39 5.56
C PHE A 66 -8.93 -5.51 4.14
N MET A 67 -9.82 -6.47 3.95
CA MET A 67 -10.52 -6.69 2.69
C MET A 67 -11.91 -7.25 3.01
N CYS A 68 -12.93 -6.64 2.44
CA CYS A 68 -14.31 -7.06 2.54
C CYS A 68 -14.59 -8.16 1.52
N LYS A 69 -15.01 -9.33 2.00
CA LYS A 69 -15.42 -10.46 1.16
C LYS A 69 -16.70 -10.15 0.40
N ASP A 70 -16.86 -10.76 -0.78
CA ASP A 70 -18.04 -10.61 -1.63
C ASP A 70 -18.31 -9.15 -2.06
N THR A 71 -17.25 -8.35 -2.18
CA THR A 71 -17.32 -6.95 -2.61
C THR A 71 -16.39 -6.65 -3.80
N VAL A 72 -16.47 -5.43 -4.33
CA VAL A 72 -15.54 -4.93 -5.36
C VAL A 72 -14.07 -5.01 -4.94
N GLU A 73 -13.78 -5.06 -3.63
CA GLU A 73 -12.42 -5.16 -3.11
C GLU A 73 -11.69 -6.44 -3.55
N GLU A 74 -12.40 -7.55 -3.77
CA GLU A 74 -11.80 -8.78 -4.31
C GLU A 74 -11.31 -8.60 -5.75
N ARG A 75 -12.05 -7.82 -6.55
CA ARG A 75 -11.64 -7.47 -7.93
C ARG A 75 -10.47 -6.49 -7.93
N ILE A 76 -10.45 -5.54 -6.99
CA ILE A 76 -9.31 -4.64 -6.78
C ILE A 76 -8.06 -5.46 -6.40
N LYS A 77 -8.20 -6.46 -5.52
CA LYS A 77 -7.11 -7.36 -5.16
C LYS A 77 -6.59 -8.15 -6.36
N ALA A 78 -7.48 -8.69 -7.19
CA ALA A 78 -7.09 -9.38 -8.42
C ALA A 78 -6.33 -8.44 -9.39
N LEU A 79 -6.77 -7.18 -9.51
CA LEU A 79 -6.09 -6.17 -10.30
C LEU A 79 -4.69 -5.84 -9.75
N GLN A 80 -4.54 -5.73 -8.43
CA GLN A 80 -3.23 -5.54 -7.80
C GLN A 80 -2.28 -6.70 -8.14
N ASP A 81 -2.74 -7.94 -8.02
CA ASP A 81 -1.93 -9.13 -8.32
C ASP A 81 -1.50 -9.17 -9.78
N HIS A 82 -2.40 -8.81 -10.69
CA HIS A 82 -2.08 -8.69 -12.10
C HIS A 82 -1.00 -7.63 -12.36
N LYS A 83 -1.17 -6.42 -11.78
CA LYS A 83 -0.17 -5.33 -11.92
C LYS A 83 1.18 -5.71 -11.34
N MET A 84 1.22 -6.40 -10.20
CA MET A 84 2.46 -6.90 -9.59
C MET A 84 3.15 -7.95 -10.46
N SER A 85 2.40 -8.89 -11.04
CA SER A 85 2.93 -9.90 -11.94
C SER A 85 3.56 -9.29 -13.20
N ILE A 86 2.95 -8.25 -13.77
CA ILE A 86 3.53 -7.51 -14.89
C ILE A 86 4.83 -6.82 -14.47
N ALA A 87 4.83 -6.16 -13.31
CA ALA A 87 6.02 -5.45 -12.81
C ALA A 87 7.21 -6.41 -12.60
N ASP A 88 6.96 -7.62 -12.10
CA ASP A 88 7.97 -8.68 -11.95
C ASP A 88 8.47 -9.19 -13.32
N GLY A 89 7.56 -9.36 -14.28
CA GLY A 89 7.89 -9.70 -15.68
C GLY A 89 8.80 -8.67 -16.37
N VAL A 90 8.55 -7.38 -16.14
CA VAL A 90 9.39 -6.28 -16.66
C VAL A 90 10.79 -6.33 -16.06
N LEU A 91 10.92 -6.54 -14.75
CA LEU A 91 12.21 -6.57 -14.06
C LEU A 91 13.07 -7.78 -14.48
N THR A 92 12.42 -8.88 -14.86
CA THR A 92 13.06 -10.09 -15.40
C THR A 92 13.37 -9.99 -16.91
N GLY A 93 13.05 -8.87 -17.56
CA GLY A 93 13.35 -8.60 -18.98
C GLY A 93 12.30 -9.10 -19.97
N ALA A 94 11.13 -9.54 -19.49
CA ALA A 94 10.02 -9.99 -20.30
C ALA A 94 8.94 -8.90 -20.43
N ARG A 95 9.03 -8.14 -21.54
CA ARG A 95 8.02 -7.20 -22.10
C ARG A 95 7.94 -5.79 -21.51
N SER A 96 7.57 -4.86 -22.40
CA SER A 96 7.57 -3.41 -22.25
C SER A 96 6.59 -2.89 -21.18
N ALA A 97 7.03 -1.87 -20.46
CA ALA A 97 6.36 -1.29 -19.30
C ALA A 97 5.15 -0.39 -19.66
N GLU A 98 3.96 -0.98 -19.78
CA GLU A 98 2.68 -0.26 -19.87
C GLU A 98 1.63 -0.88 -18.92
N GLY A 99 1.83 -0.78 -17.60
CA GLY A 99 0.94 -1.43 -16.61
C GLY A 99 0.50 -0.59 -15.40
N SER A 100 1.06 0.62 -15.22
CA SER A 100 0.85 1.40 -13.98
C SER A 100 -0.43 2.25 -13.97
N LYS A 101 -1.08 2.46 -15.11
CA LYS A 101 -2.35 3.21 -15.19
C LYS A 101 -3.55 2.26 -15.16
N LEU A 102 -4.65 2.73 -14.58
CA LEU A 102 -5.94 2.05 -14.66
C LEU A 102 -6.44 2.14 -16.10
N THR A 103 -6.69 1.02 -16.76
CA THR A 103 -7.20 1.00 -18.13
C THR A 103 -8.73 0.96 -18.16
N MET A 104 -9.33 1.25 -19.32
CA MET A 104 -10.78 1.09 -19.50
C MET A 104 -11.23 -0.38 -19.42
N GLU A 105 -10.34 -1.31 -19.76
CA GLU A 105 -10.57 -2.74 -19.61
C GLU A 105 -10.60 -3.14 -18.14
N ASP A 106 -9.65 -2.64 -17.33
CA ASP A 106 -9.64 -2.83 -15.88
C ASP A 106 -10.95 -2.30 -15.27
N LEU A 107 -11.42 -1.12 -15.70
CA LEU A 107 -12.67 -0.52 -15.24
C LEU A 107 -13.90 -1.39 -15.55
N ARG A 108 -13.99 -1.93 -16.76
CA ARG A 108 -15.06 -2.86 -17.14
C ARG A 108 -15.03 -4.12 -16.29
N GLY A 109 -13.84 -4.69 -16.08
CA GLY A 109 -13.65 -5.84 -15.18
C GLY A 109 -14.05 -5.56 -13.74
N LEU A 110 -13.76 -4.37 -13.21
CA LEU A 110 -14.13 -3.97 -11.85
C LEU A 110 -15.66 -3.86 -11.68
N PHE A 111 -16.37 -3.29 -12.66
CA PHE A 111 -17.82 -3.03 -12.55
C PHE A 111 -18.72 -4.06 -13.24
N GLY A 112 -18.15 -5.06 -13.93
CA GLY A 112 -18.92 -6.11 -14.63
C GLY A 112 -19.70 -5.60 -15.84
N MET A 113 -19.17 -4.59 -16.54
CA MET A 113 -19.75 -3.99 -17.75
C MET A 113 -19.16 -4.56 -19.03
#